data_AF-A0A9P3JS73-F1
#
_entry.id   AF-A0A9P3JS73-F1
#
_cell.length_a   1.000
_cell.length_b   1.000
_cell.length_c   1.000
_cell.angle_alpha   90.00
_cell.angle_beta   90.00
_cell.angle_gamma   90.00
#
_symmetry.space_group_name_H-M   'P 1'
#
loop_
_entity.id
_entity.type
_entity.pdbx_description
1 polymer ?
#
loop_
_entity_poly.entity_id
_entity_poly.type
_entity_poly.pdbx_seq_one_letter_code
_entity_poly.pdbx_strand_id
1 'polypeptide(L)'
;LIIGTLQRCHVFSEENRDTLTHKATGYSAKLLKKADQCRAVCACAHLFWSDEEDGPRDGERVVLCLKRALKIANAAAQQLSAAARVPGSHVVLLVEILNKYLYFFDKGNPT
;
A
#
# COMPACT_ATOMS: atom_id res chain seq x y z
N LEU A 1 -2.34 -4.29 -11.72
CA LEU A 1 -2.86 -5.58 -12.22
C LEU A 1 -2.69 -6.69 -11.17
N ILE A 2 -1.46 -7.15 -10.90
CA ILE A 2 -1.19 -8.29 -9.99
C ILE A 2 -1.88 -8.17 -8.62
N ILE A 3 -1.72 -7.02 -7.93
CA ILE A 3 -2.33 -6.80 -6.60
C ILE A 3 -3.86 -6.96 -6.65
N GLY A 4 -4.51 -6.30 -7.60
CA GLY A 4 -5.98 -6.37 -7.73
C GLY A 4 -6.48 -7.75 -8.16
N THR A 5 -5.69 -8.49 -8.94
CA THR A 5 -6.02 -9.89 -9.25
C THR A 5 -5.90 -10.77 -8.00
N LEU A 6 -4.78 -10.68 -7.28
CA LEU A 6 -4.53 -11.47 -6.08
C LEU A 6 -5.58 -11.21 -4.98
N GLN A 7 -6.02 -9.95 -4.83
CA GLN A 7 -7.08 -9.58 -3.88
C GLN A 7 -8.34 -10.44 -4.07
N ARG A 8 -8.73 -10.68 -5.33
CA ARG A 8 -9.96 -11.40 -5.73
C ARG A 8 -9.75 -12.89 -5.99
N CYS A 9 -8.55 -13.42 -5.74
CA CYS A 9 -8.27 -14.84 -5.93
C CYS A 9 -8.44 -15.58 -4.61
N HIS A 10 -9.50 -16.39 -4.51
CA HIS A 10 -9.85 -17.15 -3.30
C HIS A 10 -9.48 -18.65 -3.41
N VAL A 11 -8.85 -19.06 -4.50
CA VAL A 11 -8.50 -20.46 -4.79
C VAL A 11 -7.22 -20.95 -4.09
N PHE A 12 -6.46 -20.04 -3.46
CA PHE A 12 -5.22 -20.38 -2.77
C PHE A 12 -5.50 -20.77 -1.32
N SER A 13 -4.75 -21.75 -0.81
CA SER A 13 -4.68 -21.98 0.64
C SER A 13 -4.15 -20.74 1.36
N GLU A 14 -4.44 -20.63 2.66
CA GLU A 14 -4.02 -19.50 3.49
C GLU A 14 -2.51 -19.27 3.45
N GLU A 15 -1.71 -20.34 3.59
CA GLU A 15 -0.24 -20.28 3.54
C GLU A 15 0.27 -19.75 2.19
N ASN A 16 -0.31 -20.24 1.08
CA ASN A 16 0.05 -19.78 -0.26
C ASN A 16 -0.36 -18.33 -0.47
N ARG A 17 -1.54 -17.94 0.02
CA ARG A 17 -2.04 -16.55 -0.05
C ARG A 17 -1.15 -15.60 0.74
N ASP A 18 -0.74 -15.98 1.95
CA ASP A 18 0.19 -15.18 2.78
C ASP A 18 1.54 -15.01 2.08
N THR A 19 2.10 -16.10 1.57
CA THR A 19 3.38 -16.09 0.83
C THR A 19 3.31 -15.16 -0.40
N LEU A 20 2.25 -15.27 -1.22
CA LEU A 20 2.06 -14.44 -2.40
C LEU A 20 1.89 -12.96 -2.02
N THR A 21 1.13 -12.69 -0.96
CA THR A 21 0.88 -11.34 -0.44
C THR A 21 2.17 -10.69 0.06
N HIS A 22 2.97 -11.42 0.84
CA HIS A 22 4.27 -10.95 1.33
C HIS A 22 5.24 -10.68 0.18
N LYS A 23 5.32 -11.58 -0.81
CA LYS A 23 6.14 -11.39 -2.01
C LYS A 23 5.68 -10.18 -2.84
N ALA A 24 4.38 -10.05 -3.11
CA ALA A 24 3.82 -8.93 -3.87
C ALA A 24 4.11 -7.58 -3.19
N THR A 25 3.96 -7.51 -1.87
CA THR A 25 4.30 -6.32 -1.07
C THR A 25 5.79 -6.04 -1.10
N GLY A 26 6.62 -7.09 -0.95
CA GLY A 26 8.08 -7.00 -1.02
C GLY A 26 8.59 -6.47 -2.36
N TYR A 27 8.05 -6.95 -3.48
CA TYR A 27 8.42 -6.48 -4.82
C TYR A 27 7.88 -5.08 -5.13
N SER A 28 6.67 -4.74 -4.67
CA SER A 28 6.12 -3.38 -4.77
C SER A 28 7.03 -2.35 -4.09
N ALA A 29 7.62 -2.73 -2.97
CA ALA A 29 8.60 -1.92 -2.26
C ALA A 29 10.00 -1.92 -2.89
N LYS A 30 10.23 -2.57 -4.04
CA LYS A 30 11.51 -2.57 -4.76
C LYS A 30 11.42 -1.90 -6.14
N LEU A 31 10.28 -1.29 -6.47
CA LEU A 31 10.15 -0.51 -7.70
C LEU A 31 11.15 0.65 -7.76
N LEU A 32 11.62 0.96 -8.96
CA LEU A 32 12.70 1.93 -9.18
C LEU A 32 12.28 3.36 -8.84
N LYS A 33 11.10 3.78 -9.28
CA LYS A 33 10.58 5.14 -9.03
C LYS A 33 9.88 5.17 -7.68
N LYS A 34 10.27 6.12 -6.81
CA LYS A 34 9.67 6.27 -5.47
C LYS A 34 8.16 6.49 -5.49
N ALA A 35 7.65 7.27 -6.45
CA ALA A 35 6.21 7.50 -6.60
C ALA A 35 5.46 6.18 -6.90
N ASP A 36 5.99 5.37 -7.82
CA ASP A 36 5.41 4.07 -8.18
C ASP A 36 5.52 3.08 -7.02
N GLN A 37 6.66 3.08 -6.32
CA GLN A 37 6.88 2.30 -5.10
C GLN A 37 5.85 2.63 -4.02
N CYS A 38 5.61 3.93 -3.78
CA CYS A 38 4.63 4.41 -2.81
C CYS A 38 3.22 3.93 -3.16
N ARG A 39 2.77 4.16 -4.40
CA ARG A 39 1.43 3.75 -4.88
C ARG A 39 1.23 2.25 -4.84
N ALA A 40 2.24 1.48 -5.25
CA ALA A 40 2.16 0.02 -5.25
C ALA A 40 2.08 -0.54 -3.82
N VAL A 41 2.91 -0.04 -2.89
CA VAL A 41 2.85 -0.44 -1.48
C VAL A 41 1.53 -0.02 -0.83
N CYS A 42 1.00 1.16 -1.18
CA CYS A 42 -0.30 1.63 -0.71
C CYS A 42 -1.44 0.73 -1.23
N ALA A 43 -1.36 0.28 -2.48
CA ALA A 43 -2.31 -0.68 -3.05
C ALA A 43 -2.23 -2.06 -2.38
N CYS A 44 -1.05 -2.51 -1.94
CA CYS A 44 -0.90 -3.77 -1.21
C CYS A 44 -1.69 -3.84 0.11
N ALA A 45 -2.08 -2.71 0.70
CA ALA A 45 -2.94 -2.69 1.87
C ALA A 45 -4.27 -3.44 1.63
N HIS A 46 -4.80 -3.42 0.41
CA HIS A 46 -6.03 -4.15 0.01
C HIS A 46 -5.86 -5.68 0.01
N LEU A 47 -4.64 -6.20 0.08
CA LEU A 47 -4.42 -7.65 0.21
C LEU A 47 -4.70 -8.15 1.63
N PHE A 48 -4.67 -7.25 2.60
CA PHE A 48 -4.84 -7.54 4.03
C PHE A 48 -6.22 -7.16 4.57
N TRP A 49 -7.08 -6.57 3.72
CA TRP A 49 -8.41 -6.14 4.10
C TRP A 49 -9.42 -6.41 2.98
N SER A 50 -10.47 -7.16 3.29
CA SER A 50 -11.59 -7.48 2.42
C SER A 50 -12.91 -7.21 3.13
N ASP A 51 -13.89 -6.77 2.35
CA ASP A 51 -15.25 -6.52 2.84
C ASP A 51 -16.07 -7.82 2.92
N GLU A 52 -15.58 -8.91 2.30
CA GLU A 52 -16.20 -10.23 2.36
C GLU A 52 -16.13 -10.83 3.77
N GLU A 53 -17.12 -11.64 4.14
CA GLU A 53 -17.31 -12.17 5.50
C GLU A 53 -16.12 -13.03 5.98
N ASP A 54 -15.62 -13.91 5.09
CA ASP A 54 -14.42 -14.75 5.33
C ASP A 54 -13.14 -14.15 4.72
N GLY A 55 -13.18 -12.86 4.38
CA GLY A 55 -12.05 -12.15 3.82
C GLY A 55 -11.00 -11.77 4.87
N PRO A 56 -9.74 -11.52 4.49
CA PRO A 56 -8.72 -11.04 5.43
C PRO A 56 -9.15 -9.70 6.05
N ARG A 57 -9.00 -9.56 7.37
CA ARG A 57 -9.25 -8.31 8.12
C ARG A 57 -8.11 -8.00 9.08
N ASP A 58 -6.89 -7.93 8.53
CA ASP A 58 -5.68 -7.64 9.28
C ASP A 58 -5.36 -6.14 9.22
N GLY A 59 -5.97 -5.39 10.14
CA GLY A 59 -5.80 -3.93 10.22
C GLY A 59 -4.36 -3.49 10.54
N GLU A 60 -3.61 -4.29 11.28
CA GLU A 60 -2.21 -3.99 11.61
C GLU A 60 -1.35 -4.02 10.34
N ARG A 61 -1.51 -5.03 9.49
CA ARG A 61 -0.78 -5.13 8.21
C ARG A 61 -1.23 -4.09 7.19
N VAL A 62 -2.50 -3.68 7.20
CA VAL A 62 -2.98 -2.51 6.44
C VAL A 62 -2.19 -1.28 6.84
N VAL A 63 -2.15 -0.95 8.14
CA VAL A 63 -1.45 0.22 8.66
C VAL A 63 0.05 0.13 8.42
N LEU A 64 0.65 -1.06 8.50
CA LEU A 64 2.05 -1.28 8.17
C LEU A 64 2.36 -0.91 6.71
N CYS A 65 1.51 -1.30 5.77
CA CYS A 65 1.64 -0.91 4.37
C CYS A 65 1.52 0.61 4.19
N LEU A 66 0.53 1.23 4.80
CA LEU A 66 0.32 2.68 4.69
C LEU A 66 1.46 3.49 5.33
N LYS A 67 1.94 3.09 6.51
CA LYS A 67 3.13 3.69 7.16
C LYS A 67 4.37 3.53 6.29
N ARG A 68 4.54 2.38 5.62
CA ARG A 68 5.65 2.18 4.67
C ARG A 68 5.52 3.07 3.45
N ALA A 69 4.32 3.21 2.88
CA ALA A 69 4.05 4.12 1.77
C ALA A 69 4.36 5.57 2.15
N LEU A 70 3.99 6.01 3.36
CA LEU A 70 4.30 7.33 3.90
C LEU A 70 5.82 7.57 4.00
N LYS A 71 6.57 6.59 4.53
CA LYS A 71 8.05 6.68 4.56
C LYS A 71 8.64 6.85 3.16
N ILE A 72 8.11 6.14 2.16
CA ILE A 72 8.55 6.26 0.76
C ILE A 72 8.21 7.64 0.18
N ALA A 73 7.01 8.16 0.44
CA ALA A 73 6.60 9.50 -0.01
C ALA A 73 7.51 10.60 0.57
N ASN A 74 7.83 10.52 1.85
CA ASN A 74 8.74 11.45 2.51
C ASN A 74 10.16 11.37 1.95
N ALA A 75 10.67 10.17 1.66
CA ALA A 75 11.96 10.00 1.00
C ALA A 75 11.95 10.59 -0.43
N ALA A 76 10.84 10.49 -1.16
CA ALA A 76 10.70 11.11 -2.48
C ALA A 76 10.75 12.65 -2.39
N ALA A 77 10.09 13.23 -1.39
CA ALA A 77 10.13 14.67 -1.13
C ALA A 77 11.56 15.16 -0.89
N GLN A 78 12.32 14.46 -0.03
CA GLN A 78 13.71 14.79 0.28
C GLN A 78 14.64 14.70 -0.94
N GLN A 79 14.44 13.71 -1.82
CA GLN A 79 15.23 13.59 -3.05
C GLN A 79 14.96 14.74 -4.03
N LEU A 80 13.71 15.19 -4.12
CA LEU A 80 13.33 16.29 -5.02
C LEU A 80 13.81 17.65 -4.51
N SER A 81 13.76 17.87 -3.19
CA SER A 81 14.32 19.09 -2.58
C SER A 81 15.84 19.15 -2.77
N ALA A 82 16.54 18.02 -2.61
CA ALA A 82 17.98 17.95 -2.86
C ALA A 82 18.35 18.18 -4.34
N ALA A 83 17.48 17.78 -5.27
CA ALA A 83 17.68 17.95 -6.71
C ALA A 83 17.22 19.32 -7.25
N ALA A 84 16.84 20.28 -6.39
CA ALA A 84 16.27 21.58 -6.75
C ALA A 84 15.12 21.49 -7.79
N ARG A 85 14.35 20.40 -7.76
CA ARG A 85 13.20 20.19 -8.64
C ARG A 85 11.92 20.72 -8.01
N VAL A 86 10.88 20.88 -8.82
CA VAL A 86 9.60 21.49 -8.44
C VAL A 86 9.09 20.97 -7.08
N PRO A 87 8.98 21.85 -6.07
CA PRO A 87 8.39 21.49 -4.79
C PRO A 87 6.89 21.15 -4.96
N GLY A 88 6.42 20.13 -4.24
CA GLY A 88 4.98 19.82 -4.12
C GLY A 88 4.49 18.53 -4.77
N SER A 89 5.29 17.83 -5.61
CA SER A 89 4.83 16.56 -6.23
C SER A 89 4.60 15.42 -5.22
N HIS A 90 5.17 15.52 -4.02
CA HIS A 90 4.95 14.57 -2.92
C HIS A 90 3.60 14.79 -2.22
N VAL A 91 2.99 15.98 -2.31
CA VAL A 91 1.69 16.28 -1.68
C VAL A 91 0.60 15.39 -2.28
N VAL A 92 0.66 15.14 -3.60
CA VAL A 92 -0.27 14.22 -4.27
C VAL A 92 -0.19 12.81 -3.66
N LEU A 93 1.02 12.31 -3.39
CA LEU A 93 1.19 11.00 -2.75
C LEU A 93 0.64 10.97 -1.33
N LEU A 94 0.82 12.06 -0.56
CA LEU A 94 0.27 12.17 0.79
C LEU A 94 -1.27 12.15 0.77
N VAL A 95 -1.89 12.86 -0.17
CA VAL A 95 -3.35 12.84 -0.35
C VAL A 95 -3.84 11.45 -0.77
N GLU A 96 -3.12 10.77 -1.68
CA GLU A 96 -3.44 9.39 -2.06
C GLU A 96 -3.37 8.43 -0.85
N ILE A 97 -2.33 8.55 0.00
CA ILE A 97 -2.20 7.75 1.23
C ILE A 97 -3.33 8.07 2.22
N LEU A 98 -3.62 9.36 2.44
CA LEU A 98 -4.71 9.79 3.32
C LEU A 98 -6.06 9.22 2.87
N ASN A 99 -6.35 9.28 1.56
CA ASN A 99 -7.57 8.69 1.01
C ASN A 99 -7.65 7.17 1.28
N LYS A 100 -6.51 6.46 1.34
CA LYS A 100 -6.50 5.04 1.72
C LYS A 100 -6.71 4.82 3.21
N TYR A 101 -6.14 5.65 4.08
CA TYR A 101 -6.49 5.62 5.51
C TYR A 101 -7.99 5.82 5.72
N LEU A 102 -8.56 6.86 5.11
CA LEU A 102 -9.99 7.15 5.20
C LEU A 102 -10.85 6.00 4.66
N TYR A 103 -10.44 5.39 3.55
CA TYR A 103 -11.12 4.20 3.03
C TYR A 103 -11.16 3.07 4.06
N PHE A 104 -10.03 2.69 4.66
CA PHE A 104 -10.02 1.58 5.61
C PHE A 104 -10.72 1.93 6.92
N PHE A 105 -10.64 3.20 7.35
CA PHE A 105 -11.40 3.71 8.48
C PHE A 105 -12.91 3.56 8.27
N ASP A 106 -13.42 3.99 7.10
CA ASP A 106 -14.83 3.83 6.72
C ASP A 106 -15.26 2.35 6.66
N LYS A 107 -14.34 1.46 6.27
CA LYS A 107 -14.56 0.00 6.27
C LYS A 107 -14.45 -0.65 7.66
N GLY A 108 -14.31 0.14 8.72
CA GLY A 108 -14.31 -0.37 10.10
C GLY A 108 -12.95 -0.83 10.60
N ASN A 109 -11.85 -0.43 9.96
CA ASN A 109 -10.52 -0.54 10.56
C ASN A 109 -10.23 0.70 11.43
N PRO A 110 -10.21 0.61 12.76
CA PRO A 110 -10.00 1.75 13.63
C PRO A 110 -8.51 2.16 13.79
N THR A 111 -7.58 1.38 13.21
CA THR A 111 -6.13 1.53 13.41
C THR A 111 -5.43 2.52 12.48
#